data_AF-A0A974D6B0-F1
#
_entry.id   AF-A0A974D6B0-F1
#
_cell.length_a   1.000
_cell.length_b   1.000
_cell.length_c   1.000
_cell.angle_alpha   90.00
_cell.angle_beta   90.00
_cell.angle_gamma   90.00
#
_symmetry.space_group_name_H-M   'P 1'
#
loop_
_entity.id
_entity.type
_entity.pdbx_description
1 polymer ?
#
loop_
_entity_poly.entity_id
_entity_poly.type
_entity_poly.pdbx_seq_one_letter_code
_entity_poly.pdbx_strand_id
1 'polypeptide(L)'
;MEKGKWSKLGASKDDMGLWRNGLLNCLSKTVYAMMAHLTHGLTHSGKNAMAASVQKSWIAPGFAAFVAKYIFSCVTCLCHNPGQVLKSPRQHFAKPE
;
A
#
# COMPACT_ATOMS: atom_id res chain seq x y z
N MET A 1 14.56 -3.23 -10.05
CA MET A 1 13.37 -3.09 -10.94
C MET A 1 12.23 -3.97 -10.46
N GLU A 2 10.99 -3.63 -10.79
CA GLU A 2 9.78 -4.35 -10.36
C GLU A 2 9.79 -5.85 -10.70
N LYS A 3 10.06 -6.19 -11.97
CA LYS A 3 10.17 -7.57 -12.46
C LYS A 3 11.20 -8.40 -11.68
N GLY A 4 12.32 -7.78 -11.27
CA GLY A 4 13.33 -8.45 -10.44
C GLY A 4 12.83 -8.80 -9.04
N LYS A 5 11.88 -8.04 -8.47
CA LYS A 5 11.24 -8.40 -7.20
C LYS A 5 10.28 -9.58 -7.39
N TRP A 6 9.55 -9.60 -8.50
CA TRP A 6 8.66 -10.73 -8.83
C TRP A 6 9.44 -12.01 -9.06
N SER A 7 10.54 -11.96 -9.82
CA SER A 7 11.41 -13.11 -10.05
C SER A 7 12.00 -13.67 -8.74
N LYS A 8 12.44 -12.80 -7.81
CA LYS A 8 12.89 -13.23 -6.47
C LYS A 8 11.82 -13.92 -5.63
N LEU A 9 10.54 -13.70 -5.95
CA LEU A 9 9.40 -14.35 -5.32
C LEU A 9 8.95 -15.61 -6.09
N GLY A 10 9.79 -16.13 -6.99
CA GLY A 10 9.52 -17.31 -7.79
C GLY A 10 8.52 -17.08 -8.92
N ALA A 11 8.18 -15.83 -9.25
CA ALA A 11 7.33 -15.56 -10.39
C ALA A 11 8.09 -15.67 -11.71
N SER A 12 7.42 -16.17 -12.73
CA SER A 12 7.89 -16.26 -14.12
C SER A 12 6.81 -15.73 -15.06
N LYS A 13 7.15 -15.58 -16.35
CA LYS A 13 6.15 -15.28 -17.38
C LYS A 13 5.44 -16.57 -17.79
N ASP A 14 4.13 -16.50 -17.98
CA ASP A 14 3.33 -17.53 -18.66
C ASP A 14 3.36 -17.36 -20.19
N ASP A 15 2.63 -18.22 -20.89
CA ASP A 15 2.52 -18.23 -22.36
C ASP A 15 1.91 -16.93 -22.92
N MET A 16 1.19 -16.17 -22.09
CA MET A 16 0.62 -14.87 -22.44
C MET A 16 1.55 -13.70 -22.09
N GLY A 17 2.74 -13.99 -21.56
CA GLY A 17 3.72 -13.01 -21.12
C GLY A 17 3.39 -12.33 -19.79
N LEU A 18 2.40 -12.80 -19.05
CA LEU A 18 2.00 -12.30 -17.74
C LEU A 18 2.88 -12.90 -16.65
N TRP A 19 3.29 -12.06 -15.69
CA TRP A 19 4.08 -12.52 -14.55
C TRP A 19 3.19 -13.19 -13.50
N ARG A 20 3.48 -14.44 -13.15
CA ARG A 20 2.68 -15.26 -12.23
C ARG A 20 3.56 -16.15 -11.35
N ASN A 21 3.04 -16.51 -10.18
CA ASN A 21 3.54 -17.63 -9.37
C ASN A 21 2.33 -18.48 -8.95
N GLY A 22 2.24 -19.70 -9.50
CA GLY A 22 1.05 -20.54 -9.38
C GLY A 22 -0.19 -19.85 -9.95
N LEU A 23 -1.25 -19.76 -9.14
CA LEU A 23 -2.52 -19.13 -9.54
C LEU A 23 -2.49 -17.60 -9.47
N LEU A 24 -1.52 -17.01 -8.77
CA LEU A 24 -1.48 -15.58 -8.50
C LEU A 24 -0.75 -14.80 -9.59
N ASN A 25 -1.34 -13.67 -10.00
CA ASN A 25 -0.73 -12.73 -10.94
C ASN A 25 0.09 -11.66 -10.19
N CYS A 26 1.18 -11.20 -10.79
CA CYS A 26 1.97 -10.09 -10.28
C CYS A 26 1.30 -8.75 -10.61
N LEU A 27 1.03 -7.96 -9.58
CA LEU A 27 0.39 -6.66 -9.73
C LEU A 27 1.42 -5.60 -10.11
N SER A 28 1.22 -4.97 -11.27
CA SER A 28 2.00 -3.83 -11.72
C SER A 28 1.84 -2.62 -10.79
N LYS A 29 2.94 -1.91 -10.52
CA LYS A 29 2.96 -0.67 -9.74
C LYS A 29 2.11 0.42 -10.36
N THR A 30 1.92 0.42 -11.68
CA THR A 30 1.08 1.41 -12.39
C THR A 30 -0.38 1.35 -11.94
N VAL A 31 -0.86 0.18 -11.49
CA VAL A 31 -2.25 0.01 -11.03
C VAL A 31 -2.40 0.13 -9.51
N TYR A 32 -1.32 0.42 -8.77
CA TYR A 32 -1.36 0.51 -7.31
C TYR A 32 -2.28 1.62 -6.80
N ALA A 33 -2.36 2.76 -7.49
CA ALA A 33 -3.25 3.85 -7.10
C ALA A 33 -4.72 3.41 -7.16
N MET A 34 -5.12 2.76 -8.26
CA MET A 34 -6.47 2.20 -8.42
C MET A 34 -6.75 1.14 -7.35
N MET A 35 -5.81 0.21 -7.15
CA MET A 35 -5.98 -0.86 -6.16
C MET A 35 -6.05 -0.31 -4.72
N ALA A 36 -5.28 0.73 -4.41
CA ALA A 36 -5.35 1.43 -3.13
C ALA A 36 -6.70 2.13 -2.95
N HIS A 37 -7.22 2.78 -3.98
CA HIS A 37 -8.54 3.39 -3.93
C HIS A 37 -9.64 2.36 -3.62
N LEU A 38 -9.64 1.24 -4.34
CA LEU A 38 -10.61 0.15 -4.16
C LEU A 38 -10.53 -0.49 -2.77
N THR A 39 -9.31 -0.76 -2.28
CA THR A 39 -9.12 -1.46 -0.99
C THR A 39 -9.18 -0.54 0.22
N HIS A 40 -8.90 0.75 0.05
CA HIS A 40 -9.06 1.75 1.09
C HIS A 40 -10.51 2.21 1.21
N GLY A 41 -11.19 2.43 0.09
CA GLY A 41 -12.42 3.21 -0.05
C GLY A 41 -13.48 2.98 1.02
N LEU A 42 -14.44 2.07 0.75
CA LEU A 42 -15.71 1.98 1.49
C LEU A 42 -15.56 1.86 3.02
N THR A 43 -14.45 1.28 3.48
CA THR A 43 -14.21 0.97 4.90
C THR A 43 -13.04 1.75 5.49
N HIS A 44 -12.44 2.68 4.74
CA HIS A 44 -11.22 3.40 5.13
C HIS A 44 -10.13 2.50 5.72
N SER A 45 -9.94 1.33 5.10
CA SER A 45 -9.05 0.28 5.60
C SER A 45 -7.62 0.78 5.80
N GLY A 46 -7.02 0.41 6.93
CA GLY A 46 -5.61 0.67 7.19
C GLY A 46 -4.66 -0.15 6.30
N LYS A 47 -3.38 0.26 6.27
CA LYS A 47 -2.29 -0.38 5.50
C LYS A 47 -2.33 -1.92 5.52
N ASN A 48 -2.42 -2.52 6.71
CA ASN A 48 -2.31 -3.97 6.88
C ASN A 48 -3.52 -4.70 6.28
N ALA A 49 -4.73 -4.17 6.49
CA ALA A 49 -5.96 -4.74 5.94
C ALA A 49 -5.97 -4.65 4.41
N MET A 50 -5.56 -3.50 3.84
CA MET A 50 -5.43 -3.33 2.39
C MET A 50 -4.41 -4.32 1.80
N ALA A 51 -3.23 -4.43 2.40
CA ALA A 51 -2.19 -5.36 1.93
C ALA A 51 -2.66 -6.81 1.99
N ALA A 52 -3.30 -7.22 3.09
CA ALA A 52 -3.87 -8.56 3.23
C ALA A 52 -4.95 -8.83 2.18
N SER A 53 -5.82 -7.86 1.88
CA SER A 53 -6.85 -7.99 0.85
C SER A 53 -6.24 -8.21 -0.54
N VAL A 54 -5.21 -7.47 -0.90
CA VAL A 54 -4.54 -7.62 -2.21
C VAL A 54 -3.79 -8.94 -2.31
N GLN A 55 -3.14 -9.38 -1.23
CA GLN A 55 -2.36 -10.61 -1.20
C GLN A 55 -3.21 -11.89 -1.39
N LYS A 56 -4.53 -11.83 -1.18
CA LYS A 56 -5.44 -12.94 -1.47
C LYS A 56 -5.50 -13.31 -2.96
N SER A 57 -5.25 -12.34 -3.85
CA SER A 57 -5.42 -12.53 -5.30
C SER A 57 -4.21 -12.11 -6.13
N TRP A 58 -3.24 -11.41 -5.53
CA TRP A 58 -2.13 -10.81 -6.25
C TRP A 58 -0.79 -10.88 -5.52
N ILE A 59 0.29 -10.98 -6.30
CA ILE A 59 1.66 -10.79 -5.82
C ILE A 59 2.01 -9.31 -5.96
N ALA A 60 2.06 -8.60 -4.84
CA ALA A 60 2.25 -7.15 -4.83
C ALA A 60 3.25 -6.70 -3.74
N PRO A 61 4.54 -7.06 -3.84
CA PRO A 61 5.53 -6.80 -2.77
C PRO A 61 5.77 -5.32 -2.47
N GLY A 62 5.46 -4.42 -3.41
CA GLY A 62 5.56 -2.97 -3.21
C GLY A 62 4.30 -2.31 -2.67
N PHE A 63 3.17 -3.02 -2.63
CA PHE A 63 1.86 -2.43 -2.39
C PHE A 63 1.71 -1.90 -0.96
N ALA A 64 2.16 -2.67 0.04
CA ALA A 64 2.10 -2.25 1.44
C ALA A 64 2.84 -0.93 1.71
N ALA A 65 3.98 -0.70 1.04
CA ALA A 65 4.74 0.54 1.14
C ALA A 65 4.06 1.70 0.40
N PHE A 66 3.39 1.41 -0.72
CA PHE A 66 2.61 2.40 -1.46
C PHE A 66 1.40 2.88 -0.64
N VAL A 67 0.60 1.95 -0.11
CA VAL A 67 -0.61 2.30 0.65
C VAL A 67 -0.29 3.00 1.95
N ALA A 68 0.88 2.72 2.56
CA ALA A 68 1.35 3.45 3.73
C ALA A 68 1.45 4.96 3.48
N LYS A 69 1.75 5.40 2.26
CA LYS A 69 1.74 6.82 1.88
C LYS A 69 0.34 7.29 1.50
N TYR A 70 -0.40 6.46 0.76
CA TYR A 70 -1.76 6.76 0.30
C TYR A 70 -2.73 7.11 1.45
N ILE A 71 -2.66 6.38 2.57
CA ILE A 71 -3.56 6.63 3.72
C ILE A 71 -3.32 8.00 4.37
N PHE A 72 -2.13 8.61 4.23
CA PHE A 72 -1.86 9.95 4.75
C PHE A 72 -2.46 11.06 3.89
N SER A 73 -2.84 10.77 2.64
CA SER A 73 -3.58 11.71 1.79
C SER A 73 -5.11 11.55 1.89
N CYS A 74 -5.62 10.61 2.70
CA CYS A 74 -7.04 10.42 2.86
C CYS A 74 -7.63 11.42 3.87
N VAL A 75 -8.40 12.39 3.39
CA VAL A 75 -9.05 13.42 4.23
C VAL A 75 -9.93 12.80 5.30
N THR A 76 -10.72 11.78 4.95
CA THR A 76 -11.59 11.11 5.93
C THR A 76 -10.80 10.47 7.06
N CYS A 77 -9.70 9.78 6.75
CA CYS A 77 -8.84 9.21 7.78
C CYS A 77 -8.18 10.29 8.62
N LEU A 78 -7.71 11.38 8.01
CA LEU A 78 -7.09 12.49 8.74
C LEU A 78 -8.05 13.13 9.75
N CYS A 79 -9.33 13.24 9.42
CA CYS A 79 -10.34 13.84 10.30
C CYS A 79 -10.83 12.89 11.40
N HIS A 80 -10.86 11.57 11.15
CA HIS A 80 -11.59 10.62 12.00
C HIS A 80 -10.74 9.51 12.60
N ASN A 81 -9.46 9.37 12.24
CA ASN A 81 -8.58 8.36 12.81
C ASN A 81 -7.78 8.95 13.99
N PRO A 82 -8.14 8.63 15.25
CA PRO A 82 -7.43 9.15 16.42
C PRO A 82 -5.97 8.68 16.49
N GLY A 83 -5.63 7.57 15.83
CA GLY A 83 -4.25 7.07 15.75
C GLY A 83 -3.39 7.77 14.71
N GLN A 84 -3.98 8.58 13.82
CA GLN A 84 -3.25 9.35 12.82
C GLN A 84 -2.81 10.68 13.45
N VAL A 85 -1.87 10.61 14.39
CA VAL A 85 -1.27 11.80 14.98
C VAL A 85 -0.56 12.57 13.87
N LEU A 86 -1.13 13.70 13.46
CA LEU A 86 -0.38 14.70 12.71
C LEU A 86 0.84 15.03 13.56
N LYS A 87 2.04 14.72 13.06
CA LYS A 87 3.26 15.18 13.71
C LYS A 87 3.18 16.69 13.72
N SER A 88 2.81 17.29 14.86
CA SER A 88 2.99 18.72 15.00
C SER A 88 4.49 18.98 14.79
N PRO A 89 4.86 20.05 14.09
CA PRO A 89 6.23 20.52 14.17
C PRO A 89 6.50 20.67 15.67
N ARG A 90 7.49 19.95 16.22
CA ARG A 90 7.88 20.08 17.62
C ARG A 90 8.18 21.56 17.84
N GLN A 91 7.22 22.32 18.37
CA GLN A 91 7.51 23.60 18.96
C GLN A 91 8.26 23.26 20.23
N HIS A 92 9.60 23.36 20.15
CA HIS A 92 10.39 23.57 21.34
C HIS A 92 9.89 24.89 21.93
N PHE A 93 8.90 24.82 22.81
CA PHE A 93 8.56 25.97 23.65
C PHE A 93 9.81 26.27 24.47
N ALA A 94 10.30 27.51 24.39
CA ALA A 94 11.40 27.97 25.20
C ALA A 94 11.05 27.75 26.69
N LYS A 95 12.04 27.33 27.47
CA LYS A 95 11.87 27.10 28.90
C LYS A 95 11.56 28.45 29.57
N PRO A 96 10.54 28.57 30.45
CA PRO A 96 10.30 29.81 31.18
C PRO A 96 11.51 30.13 32.07
N GLU A 97 11.86 31.41 32.13
CA GLU A 97 12.90 31.96 33.03
C GLU A 97 12.49 31.87 34.51
#